data_AF-A0A497I3S8-F1
#
_entry.id   AF-A0A497I3S8-F1
#
_cell.length_a   1.000
_cell.length_b   1.000
_cell.length_c   1.000
_cell.angle_alpha   90.00
_cell.angle_beta   90.00
_cell.angle_gamma   90.00
#
_symmetry.space_group_name_H-M   'P 1'
#
loop_
_entity.id
_entity.type
_entity.pdbx_description
1 polymer ?
#
loop_
_entity_poly.entity_id
_entity_poly.type
_entity_poly.pdbx_seq_one_letter_code
_entity_poly.pdbx_strand_id
1 'polypeptide(L)'
;MVLDEETIKTLDERIKDIIVSLNELPFCETVSSCSGHPSTDPAATPYVDIVYHDPKEAKRFHKALLKKVPYLDFRVLRGPRGESVHYIMDAEHTEEKMEKFWNGWREVLKEYRRIGKLKRSNRP
;
A
#
# COMPACT_ATOMS: atom_id res chain seq x y z
N MET A 1 0.39 1.21 -13.24
CA MET A 1 1.57 1.44 -14.12
C MET A 1 2.65 0.47 -13.68
N VAL A 2 3.35 -0.24 -14.57
CA VAL A 2 4.44 -1.14 -14.13
C VAL A 2 5.67 -0.27 -13.83
N LEU A 3 6.25 -0.42 -12.63
CA LEU A 3 7.49 0.28 -12.26
C LEU A 3 8.65 -0.22 -13.12
N ASP A 4 9.51 0.68 -13.57
CA ASP A 4 10.74 0.33 -14.28
C ASP A 4 11.80 -0.26 -13.31
N GLU A 5 12.79 -0.96 -13.87
CA GLU A 5 13.81 -1.65 -13.09
C GLU A 5 14.70 -0.71 -12.23
N GLU A 6 14.89 0.53 -12.66
CA GLU A 6 15.70 1.51 -11.94
C GLU A 6 14.95 1.99 -10.70
N THR A 7 13.66 2.33 -10.84
CA THR A 7 12.77 2.66 -9.73
C THR A 7 12.66 1.51 -8.73
N ILE A 8 12.58 0.25 -9.19
CA ILE A 8 12.50 -0.90 -8.27
C ILE A 8 13.77 -1.04 -7.42
N LYS A 9 14.95 -0.70 -7.96
CA LYS A 9 16.22 -0.78 -7.22
C LYS A 9 16.33 0.26 -6.11
N THR A 10 15.62 1.38 -6.21
CA THR A 10 15.63 2.43 -5.18
C THR A 10 14.60 2.22 -4.07
N LEU A 11 13.73 1.21 -4.19
CA LEU A 11 12.72 0.91 -3.17
C LEU A 11 13.35 0.29 -1.92
N ASP A 12 12.84 0.68 -0.76
CA ASP A 12 13.15 0.06 0.52
C ASP A 12 12.83 -1.45 0.47
N GLU A 13 13.85 -2.28 0.69
CA GLU A 13 13.73 -3.74 0.63
C GLU A 13 12.63 -4.31 1.54
N ARG A 14 12.32 -3.66 2.66
CA ARG A 14 11.32 -4.14 3.63
C ARG A 14 9.89 -4.08 3.10
N ILE A 15 9.62 -3.21 2.13
CA ILE A 15 8.27 -3.00 1.57
C ILE A 15 8.25 -3.06 0.05
N LYS A 16 9.38 -3.33 -0.61
CA LYS A 16 9.50 -3.44 -2.06
C LYS A 16 8.44 -4.35 -2.67
N ASP A 17 8.19 -5.50 -2.05
CA ASP A 17 7.18 -6.46 -2.49
C ASP A 17 5.77 -5.87 -2.49
N ILE A 18 5.44 -5.04 -1.49
CA ILE A 18 4.16 -4.35 -1.35
C ILE A 18 4.00 -3.29 -2.44
N ILE A 19 5.02 -2.45 -2.63
CA ILE A 19 4.98 -1.36 -3.62
C ILE A 19 4.88 -1.90 -5.05
N VAL A 20 5.64 -2.95 -5.39
CA VAL A 20 5.51 -3.63 -6.68
C VAL A 20 4.11 -4.22 -6.86
N SER A 21 3.59 -4.91 -5.84
CA SER A 21 2.25 -5.51 -5.89
C SER A 21 1.13 -4.49 -6.09
N LEU A 22 1.24 -3.31 -5.46
CA LEU A 22 0.26 -2.23 -5.62
C LEU A 22 0.23 -1.70 -7.05
N ASN A 23 1.40 -1.51 -7.66
CA ASN A 23 1.51 -0.97 -9.03
C ASN A 23 1.10 -1.95 -10.13
N GLU A 24 1.02 -3.25 -9.81
CA GLU A 24 0.41 -4.27 -10.68
C GLU A 24 -1.13 -4.20 -10.71
N LEU A 25 -1.75 -3.56 -9.71
CA LEU A 25 -3.21 -3.42 -9.66
C LEU A 25 -3.65 -2.35 -10.67
N PRO A 26 -4.64 -2.63 -11.53
CA PRO A 26 -5.02 -1.71 -12.60
C PRO A 26 -5.74 -0.45 -12.12
N PHE A 27 -6.12 -0.38 -10.84
CA PHE A 27 -6.92 0.69 -10.27
C PHE A 27 -6.12 1.67 -9.40
N CYS A 28 -4.80 1.47 -9.25
CA CYS A 28 -3.97 2.37 -8.45
C CYS A 28 -2.52 2.46 -8.91
N GLU A 29 -1.85 3.48 -8.38
CA GLU A 29 -0.42 3.75 -8.54
C GLU A 29 0.14 4.29 -7.22
N THR A 30 1.35 3.88 -6.85
CA THR A 30 2.02 4.44 -5.66
C THR A 30 2.82 5.68 -5.99
N VAL A 31 2.74 6.70 -5.15
CA VAL A 31 3.47 7.98 -5.35
C VAL A 31 4.70 8.09 -4.46
N SER A 32 4.58 7.69 -3.20
CA SER A 32 5.61 7.78 -2.17
C SER A 32 5.38 6.71 -1.11
N SER A 33 6.44 6.31 -0.40
CA SER A 33 6.34 5.33 0.68
C SER A 33 7.54 5.39 1.60
N CYS A 34 7.36 5.00 2.85
CA CYS A 34 8.44 4.76 3.81
C CYS A 34 8.11 3.52 4.64
N SER A 35 9.07 2.61 4.82
CA SER A 35 8.86 1.41 5.64
C SER A 35 8.76 1.71 7.14
N GLY A 36 9.14 2.92 7.53
CA GLY A 36 9.24 3.36 8.92
C GLY A 36 10.40 2.72 9.68
N HIS A 37 10.71 3.25 10.85
CA HIS A 37 11.72 2.70 11.76
C HIS A 37 11.15 2.67 13.18
N PRO A 38 11.53 1.71 14.04
CA PRO A 38 11.05 1.71 15.40
C PRO A 38 11.55 2.95 16.13
N SER A 39 10.65 3.88 16.45
CA SER A 39 10.97 5.15 17.06
C SER A 39 9.72 5.79 17.68
N THR A 40 9.93 6.70 18.62
CA THR A 40 8.89 7.61 19.11
C THR A 40 8.75 8.87 18.23
N ASP A 41 9.65 9.05 17.26
CA ASP A 41 9.62 10.16 16.30
C ASP A 41 8.49 9.96 15.26
N PRO A 42 7.49 10.86 15.17
CA PRO A 42 6.45 10.79 14.15
C PRO A 42 6.98 10.78 12.70
N ALA A 43 8.17 11.33 12.44
CA ALA A 43 8.79 11.29 11.12
C ALA A 43 9.26 9.88 10.72
N ALA A 44 9.36 8.95 11.66
CA ALA A 44 9.72 7.55 11.42
C ALA A 44 8.50 6.65 11.14
N THR A 45 7.30 7.23 11.04
CA THR A 45 6.06 6.47 10.85
C THR A 45 6.01 5.78 9.48
N PRO A 46 5.69 4.48 9.40
CA PRO A 46 5.45 3.81 8.12
C PRO A 46 4.26 4.42 7.37
N TYR A 47 4.43 4.64 6.07
CA TYR A 47 3.36 5.16 5.22
C TYR A 47 3.44 4.69 3.76
N VAL A 48 2.32 4.80 3.06
CA VAL A 48 2.24 4.66 1.59
C VAL A 48 1.21 5.62 1.00
N ASP A 49 1.60 6.34 -0.06
CA ASP A 49 0.76 7.24 -0.83
C ASP A 49 0.29 6.56 -2.11
N ILE A 50 -1.02 6.56 -2.33
CA ILE A 50 -1.64 5.87 -3.45
C ILE A 50 -2.59 6.81 -4.18
N VAL A 51 -2.43 6.92 -5.50
CA VAL A 51 -3.44 7.51 -6.38
C VAL A 51 -4.35 6.39 -6.85
N TYR A 52 -5.66 6.60 -6.73
CA TYR A 52 -6.68 5.63 -7.17
C TYR A 52 -7.38 6.14 -8.43
N HIS A 53 -7.55 5.26 -9.41
CA HIS A 53 -8.23 5.55 -10.68
C HIS A 53 -9.62 4.90 -10.78
N ASP A 54 -9.93 3.92 -9.90
CA ASP A 54 -11.26 3.34 -9.75
C ASP A 54 -11.73 3.48 -8.29
N PRO A 55 -12.67 4.40 -8.00
CA PRO A 55 -13.19 4.61 -6.64
C PRO A 55 -13.88 3.39 -6.02
N LYS A 56 -14.47 2.52 -6.85
CA LYS A 56 -15.22 1.34 -6.38
C LYS A 56 -14.25 0.26 -5.91
N GLU A 57 -13.19 0.01 -6.67
CA GLU A 57 -12.11 -0.90 -6.26
C GLU A 57 -11.28 -0.31 -5.11
N ALA A 58 -10.99 1.00 -5.12
CA ALA A 58 -10.35 1.68 -3.99
C ALA A 58 -11.11 1.47 -2.67
N LYS A 59 -12.44 1.65 -2.69
CA LYS A 59 -13.30 1.40 -1.51
C LYS A 59 -13.26 -0.06 -1.06
N ARG A 60 -13.21 -1.03 -1.99
CA ARG A 60 -13.09 -2.45 -1.65
C ARG A 60 -11.74 -2.78 -1.04
N PHE A 61 -10.68 -2.23 -1.60
CA PHE A 61 -9.31 -2.42 -1.14
C PHE A 61 -9.11 -1.84 0.26
N HIS A 62 -9.56 -0.60 0.47
CA HIS A 62 -9.55 0.06 1.76
C HIS A 62 -10.29 -0.74 2.84
N LYS A 63 -11.50 -1.25 2.52
CA LYS A 63 -12.26 -2.12 3.43
C LYS A 63 -11.56 -3.43 3.74
N ALA A 64 -10.80 -4.00 2.81
CA ALA A 64 -10.02 -5.21 3.05
C ALA A 64 -8.82 -4.92 3.97
N LEU A 65 -8.13 -3.81 3.74
CA LEU A 65 -7.04 -3.35 4.61
C LEU A 65 -7.50 -3.11 6.04
N LEU A 66 -8.59 -2.36 6.26
CA LEU A 66 -9.10 -2.11 7.62
C LEU A 66 -9.49 -3.38 8.39
N LYS A 67 -9.82 -4.48 7.69
CA LYS A 67 -10.06 -5.77 8.35
C LYS A 67 -8.78 -6.44 8.83
N LYS A 68 -7.66 -6.21 8.15
CA LYS A 68 -6.35 -6.81 8.46
C LYS A 68 -5.50 -5.92 9.34
N VAL A 69 -5.65 -4.61 9.22
CA VAL A 69 -4.94 -3.57 9.96
C VAL A 69 -5.99 -2.60 10.52
N PRO A 70 -6.66 -2.93 11.63
CA PRO A 70 -7.77 -2.13 12.17
C PRO A 70 -7.36 -0.74 12.69
N TYR A 71 -6.07 -0.54 12.94
CA TYR A 71 -5.47 0.71 13.39
C TYR A 71 -4.82 1.52 12.26
N LEU A 72 -5.11 1.15 11.00
CA LEU A 72 -4.70 1.91 9.83
C LEU A 72 -5.46 3.24 9.78
N ASP A 73 -4.72 4.34 9.77
CA ASP A 73 -5.28 5.67 9.51
C ASP A 73 -4.95 6.11 8.08
N PHE A 74 -5.73 7.06 7.58
CA PHE A 74 -5.50 7.63 6.25
C PHE A 74 -6.00 9.06 6.13
N ARG A 75 -5.37 9.80 5.22
CA ARG A 75 -5.79 11.15 4.83
C ARG A 75 -5.69 11.34 3.33
N VAL A 76 -6.49 12.27 2.80
CA VAL A 76 -6.39 12.67 1.40
C VAL A 76 -5.40 13.83 1.29
N LEU A 77 -4.34 13.64 0.52
CA LEU A 77 -3.35 14.66 0.21
C LEU A 77 -3.64 15.26 -1.16
N ARG A 78 -3.59 16.58 -1.26
CA ARG A 78 -3.69 17.31 -2.53
C ARG A 78 -2.31 17.72 -2.98
N GLY A 79 -1.81 17.09 -4.03
CA GLY A 79 -0.51 17.38 -4.61
C GLY A 79 -0.59 17.97 -6.02
N PRO A 80 0.54 18.43 -6.57
CA PRO A 80 0.62 18.93 -7.95
C PRO A 80 0.30 17.85 -9.00
N ARG A 81 0.30 16.57 -8.62
CA ARG A 81 -0.07 15.42 -9.45
C ARG A 81 -1.51 14.93 -9.25
N GLY A 82 -2.33 15.66 -8.46
CA GLY A 82 -3.70 15.29 -8.12
C GLY A 82 -3.89 14.88 -6.66
N GLU A 83 -5.02 14.24 -6.38
CA GLU A 83 -5.34 13.73 -5.04
C GLU A 83 -4.76 12.33 -4.85
N SER A 84 -4.06 12.11 -3.73
CA SER A 84 -3.58 10.79 -3.28
C SER A 84 -4.13 10.48 -1.90
N VAL A 85 -4.24 9.19 -1.59
CA VAL A 85 -4.58 8.69 -0.25
C VAL A 85 -3.29 8.28 0.44
N HIS A 86 -2.97 8.96 1.54
CA HIS A 86 -1.83 8.69 2.41
C HIS A 86 -2.27 7.78 3.53
N TYR A 87 -1.81 6.54 3.50
CA TYR A 87 -2.03 5.55 4.54
C TYR A 87 -0.89 5.58 5.55
N ILE A 88 -1.22 5.57 6.83
CA ILE A 88 -0.26 5.77 7.91
C ILE A 88 -0.60 4.87 9.12
N MET A 89 0.41 4.50 9.90
CA MET A 89 0.21 3.86 11.20
C MET A 89 0.03 4.91 12.29
N ASP A 90 -1.11 4.90 12.98
CA ASP A 90 -1.45 5.86 14.03
C ASP A 90 -0.63 5.59 15.32
N ALA A 91 0.36 6.46 15.59
CA ALA A 91 1.21 6.50 16.78
C ALA A 91 2.08 5.25 17.12
N GLU A 92 2.93 5.41 18.15
CA GLU A 92 3.99 4.51 18.66
C GLU A 92 4.27 3.24 17.84
N HIS A 93 5.36 3.30 17.07
CA HIS A 93 5.72 2.32 16.07
C HIS A 93 6.74 1.33 16.63
N THR A 94 6.28 0.36 17.41
CA THR A 94 7.14 -0.78 17.77
C THR A 94 7.43 -1.65 16.55
N GLU A 95 8.55 -2.38 16.57
CA GLU A 95 8.90 -3.31 15.49
C GLU A 95 7.78 -4.32 15.22
N GLU A 96 7.19 -4.89 16.27
CA GLU A 96 6.06 -5.82 16.18
C GLU A 96 4.83 -5.19 15.52
N LYS A 97 4.47 -3.95 15.87
CA LYS A 97 3.32 -3.26 15.27
C LYS A 97 3.55 -2.95 13.79
N MET A 98 4.77 -2.53 13.43
CA MET A 98 5.14 -2.31 12.04
C MET A 98 5.12 -3.60 11.23
N GLU A 99 5.59 -4.71 11.81
CA GLU A 99 5.56 -5.99 11.15
C GLU A 99 4.11 -6.45 10.90
N LYS A 100 3.23 -6.33 11.91
CA LYS A 100 1.79 -6.60 11.77
C LYS A 100 1.14 -5.70 10.72
N PHE A 101 1.51 -4.42 10.69
CA PHE A 101 1.03 -3.45 9.71
C PHE A 101 1.36 -3.93 8.29
N TRP A 102 2.64 -4.17 8.00
CA TRP A 102 3.08 -4.59 6.66
C TRP A 102 2.60 -5.99 6.28
N ASN A 103 2.49 -6.92 7.24
CA ASN A 103 1.93 -8.25 6.98
C ASN A 103 0.44 -8.19 6.59
N GLY A 104 -0.34 -7.30 7.23
CA GLY A 104 -1.73 -7.06 6.82
C GLY A 104 -1.85 -6.58 5.37
N TRP A 105 -0.97 -5.68 4.93
CA TRP A 105 -0.89 -5.27 3.52
C TRP A 105 -0.59 -6.45 2.59
N ARG A 106 0.41 -7.26 2.92
CA ARG A 106 0.80 -8.44 2.13
C ARG A 106 -0.34 -9.44 1.97
N GLU A 107 -1.09 -9.71 3.05
CA GLU A 107 -2.24 -10.60 3.00
C GLU A 107 -3.32 -10.10 2.03
N VAL A 108 -3.70 -8.82 2.11
CA VAL A 108 -4.68 -8.23 1.21
C VAL A 108 -4.19 -8.26 -0.24
N LEU A 109 -2.93 -7.91 -0.50
CA LEU A 109 -2.37 -7.92 -1.84
C LEU A 109 -2.30 -9.34 -2.43
N LYS A 110 -2.00 -10.35 -1.61
CA LYS A 110 -2.04 -11.76 -2.01
C LYS A 110 -3.45 -12.19 -2.43
N GLU A 111 -4.49 -11.76 -1.69
CA GLU A 111 -5.89 -12.00 -2.06
C GLU A 111 -6.26 -11.33 -3.40
N TYR A 112 -5.87 -10.08 -3.61
CA TYR A 112 -6.14 -9.34 -4.86
C TYR A 112 -5.40 -9.95 -6.06
N ARG A 113 -4.14 -10.37 -5.89
CA ARG A 113 -3.39 -11.09 -6.93
C ARG A 113 -4.06 -12.42 -7.29
N ARG A 114 -4.57 -13.17 -6.31
CA ARG A 114 -5.30 -14.42 -6.56
C ARG A 114 -6.59 -14.17 -7.35
N ILE A 115 -7.36 -13.14 -6.99
CA ILE A 115 -8.59 -12.76 -7.71
C ILE A 115 -8.26 -12.26 -9.13
N GLY A 116 -7.23 -11.45 -9.28
CA GLY A 116 -6.75 -10.95 -10.57
C GLY A 116 -6.30 -12.06 -11.51
N LYS A 117 -5.59 -13.07 -10.98
CA LYS A 117 -5.22 -14.29 -11.72
C LYS A 117 -6.45 -15.09 -12.14
N LEU A 118 -7.42 -15.29 -11.24
CA LEU A 118 -8.69 -15.98 -11.56
C LEU A 118 -9.48 -15.26 -12.66
N LYS A 119 -9.51 -13.91 -12.67
CA LYS A 119 -10.17 -13.13 -13.72
C LYS A 119 -9.46 -13.21 -15.08
N ARG A 120 -8.13 -13.37 -15.10
CA ARG A 120 -7.34 -13.54 -16.33
C ARG A 120 -7.43 -14.97 -16.89
N SER A 121 -7.48 -15.98 -16.02
CA SER A 121 -7.64 -17.39 -16.43
C SER A 121 -9.03 -17.75 -16.93
N ASN A 122 -10.04 -16.91 -16.67
CA ASN A 122 -11.42 -17.09 -17.15
C ASN A 122 -11.78 -16.21 -18.36
N ARG A 123 -10.78 -15.61 -19.04
CA ARG A 123 -11.01 -15.07 -20.39
C ARG A 123 -10.93 -16.25 -21.38
N PRO A 124 -11.99 -16.53 -22.15
CA PRO A 124 -11.96 -17.56 -23.19
C PRO A 124 -10.94 -17.25 -24.28
#